data_AF-A0A317FX41-F1
#
_entry.id   AF-A0A317FX41-F1
#
_cell.length_a   1.000
_cell.length_b   1.000
_cell.length_c   1.000
_cell.angle_alpha   90.00
_cell.angle_beta   90.00
_cell.angle_gamma   90.00
#
_symmetry.space_group_name_H-M   'P 1'
#
loop_
_entity.id
_entity.type
_entity.pdbx_description
1 polymer ?
#
loop_
_entity_poly.entity_id
_entity_poly.type
_entity_poly.pdbx_seq_one_letter_code
_entity_poly.pdbx_strand_id
1 'polypeptide(L)'
;MGENIIGCLNYYGFGDPINILAIFANSHNGYIVYSIVFILRVYLAGFSALLYSKEMGFNAKASVIGAIAYSFCGFAIYGGLMHIEWLAVLFYFPLMITGAEMVIKGKHYKALFVFSIMYGALCGFYYLYMSSIILAVYCIIRLAFINRLSALRNTLNTIALLLALYSIGIILASPFLLPSINAFLNSERNGNIVSIITDHTLYIPMPHLIRDFFKCSIKVTDTYAMGIGIAEWLLIAISIFMPNSSKNLQLKISLLLASIAVSVPITYWLFNGFGESNS
;
A
#
# COMPACT_ATOMS: atom_id res chain seq x y z
N MET A 1 -32.28 5.70 -7.60
CA MET A 1 -31.22 5.73 -8.64
C MET A 1 -30.69 7.15 -8.83
N GLY A 2 -30.20 7.74 -7.74
CA GLY A 2 -29.45 9.00 -7.72
C GLY A 2 -28.28 8.82 -6.76
N GLU A 3 -27.60 7.68 -6.87
CA GLU A 3 -26.44 7.38 -6.04
C GLU A 3 -25.34 8.41 -6.30
N ASN A 4 -24.55 8.71 -5.26
CA ASN A 4 -23.41 9.60 -5.36
C ASN A 4 -22.41 9.06 -6.39
N ILE A 5 -22.57 9.50 -7.64
CA ILE A 5 -21.73 9.15 -8.81
C ILE A 5 -20.25 9.29 -8.46
N ILE A 6 -19.90 10.35 -7.73
CA ILE A 6 -18.53 10.63 -7.28
C ILE A 6 -18.03 9.55 -6.32
N GLY A 7 -18.84 9.11 -5.35
CA GLY A 7 -18.44 8.09 -4.38
C GLY A 7 -18.24 6.71 -5.01
N CYS A 8 -19.15 6.31 -5.91
CA CYS A 8 -19.03 5.04 -6.63
C CYS A 8 -17.85 5.05 -7.63
N LEU A 9 -17.67 6.13 -8.38
CA LEU A 9 -16.58 6.24 -9.36
C LEU A 9 -15.21 6.47 -8.71
N ASN A 10 -15.13 6.99 -7.49
CA ASN A 10 -13.86 7.17 -6.81
C ASN A 10 -13.16 5.83 -6.52
N TYR A 11 -13.90 4.75 -6.29
CA TYR A 11 -13.33 3.39 -6.23
C TYR A 11 -12.66 2.97 -7.55
N TYR A 12 -13.18 3.47 -8.68
CA TYR A 12 -12.63 3.26 -10.03
C TYR A 12 -11.67 4.39 -10.45
N GLY A 13 -11.07 5.08 -9.50
CA GLY A 13 -10.01 6.05 -9.77
C GLY A 13 -10.48 7.35 -10.41
N PHE A 14 -11.73 7.77 -10.21
CA PHE A 14 -12.21 9.09 -10.68
C PHE A 14 -11.41 10.27 -10.11
N GLY A 15 -10.90 10.14 -8.88
CA GLY A 15 -10.03 11.15 -8.29
C GLY A 15 -8.57 11.03 -8.71
N ASP A 16 -8.16 9.93 -9.35
CA ASP A 16 -6.76 9.67 -9.67
C ASP A 16 -6.26 10.63 -10.77
N PRO A 17 -5.25 11.48 -10.48
CA PRO A 17 -4.73 12.44 -11.45
C PRO A 17 -4.24 11.80 -12.75
N ILE A 18 -3.75 10.55 -12.72
CA ILE A 18 -3.28 9.86 -13.93
C ILE A 18 -4.45 9.49 -14.85
N ASN A 19 -5.64 9.25 -14.30
CA ASN A 19 -6.80 8.86 -15.09
C ASN A 19 -7.34 9.99 -15.97
N ILE A 20 -6.88 11.24 -15.80
CA ILE A 20 -7.16 12.34 -16.73
C ILE A 20 -6.73 12.01 -18.17
N LEU A 21 -5.71 11.15 -18.34
CA LEU A 21 -5.25 10.69 -19.65
C LEU A 21 -6.32 9.91 -20.42
N ALA A 22 -7.32 9.34 -19.73
CA ALA A 22 -8.44 8.66 -20.36
C ALA A 22 -9.28 9.59 -21.25
N ILE A 23 -9.21 10.92 -21.07
CA ILE A 23 -9.89 11.90 -21.94
C ILE A 23 -9.40 11.81 -23.40
N PHE A 24 -8.16 11.33 -23.62
CA PHE A 24 -7.61 11.14 -24.96
C PHE A 24 -8.05 9.83 -25.63
N ALA A 25 -8.80 8.98 -24.93
CA ALA A 25 -9.30 7.72 -25.46
C ALA A 25 -10.55 7.92 -26.32
N ASN A 26 -10.56 7.24 -27.45
CA ASN A 26 -11.69 7.09 -28.36
C ASN A 26 -11.83 5.61 -28.78
N SER A 27 -12.85 5.30 -29.59
CA SER A 27 -13.15 3.93 -30.04
C SER A 27 -12.00 3.24 -30.79
N HIS A 28 -11.05 4.01 -31.33
CA HIS A 28 -9.94 3.49 -32.14
C HIS A 28 -8.61 3.42 -31.38
N ASN A 29 -8.37 4.28 -30.39
CA ASN A 29 -7.08 4.38 -29.70
C ASN A 29 -7.14 4.01 -28.20
N GLY A 30 -8.28 3.58 -27.68
CA GLY A 30 -8.45 3.28 -26.24
C GLY A 30 -7.40 2.30 -25.69
N TYR A 31 -7.02 1.28 -26.47
CA TYR A 31 -5.97 0.33 -26.08
C TYR A 31 -4.58 0.98 -25.95
N ILE A 32 -4.29 2.00 -26.76
CA ILE A 32 -3.03 2.76 -26.71
C ILE A 32 -3.00 3.59 -25.43
N VAL A 33 -4.08 4.33 -25.15
CA VAL A 33 -4.20 5.15 -23.94
C VAL A 33 -4.08 4.27 -22.70
N TYR A 34 -4.79 3.14 -22.67
CA TYR A 34 -4.67 2.16 -21.59
C TYR A 34 -3.21 1.68 -21.41
N SER A 35 -2.54 1.32 -22.50
CA SER A 35 -1.14 0.86 -22.46
C SER A 35 -0.19 1.94 -21.93
N ILE A 36 -0.38 3.20 -22.35
CA ILE A 36 0.40 4.34 -21.86
C ILE A 36 0.18 4.55 -20.36
N VAL A 37 -1.07 4.54 -19.90
CA VAL A 37 -1.41 4.69 -18.47
C VAL A 37 -0.79 3.56 -17.65
N PHE A 38 -0.87 2.32 -18.14
CA PHE A 38 -0.30 1.17 -17.47
C PHE A 38 1.21 1.30 -17.32
N ILE A 39 1.92 1.56 -18.43
CA ILE A 39 3.38 1.73 -18.43
C ILE A 39 3.80 2.90 -17.52
N LEU A 40 3.06 4.01 -17.57
CA LEU A 40 3.32 5.17 -16.73
C LEU A 40 3.20 4.82 -15.24
N ARG A 41 2.16 4.11 -14.82
CA ARG A 41 1.96 3.70 -13.42
C ARG A 41 3.06 2.75 -12.94
N VAL A 42 3.42 1.76 -13.76
CA VAL A 42 4.54 0.83 -13.45
C VAL A 42 5.86 1.59 -13.34
N TYR A 43 6.13 2.54 -14.24
CA TYR A 43 7.33 3.38 -14.17
C TYR A 43 7.37 4.23 -12.90
N LEU A 44 6.24 4.87 -12.55
CA LEU A 44 6.11 5.68 -11.34
C LEU A 44 6.28 4.86 -10.06
N ALA A 45 5.80 3.61 -10.03
CA ALA A 45 6.03 2.68 -8.92
C ALA A 45 7.52 2.35 -8.72
N GLY A 46 8.25 2.11 -9.81
CA GLY A 46 9.70 1.90 -9.73
C GLY A 46 10.45 3.15 -9.29
N PHE A 47 10.06 4.30 -9.81
CA PHE A 47 10.64 5.58 -9.43
C PHE A 47 10.43 5.89 -7.95
N SER A 48 9.23 5.68 -7.41
CA SER A 48 8.95 5.90 -5.98
C SER A 48 9.71 4.92 -5.08
N ALA A 49 9.86 3.66 -5.49
CA ALA A 49 10.69 2.67 -4.80
C ALA A 49 12.19 3.03 -4.80
N LEU A 50 12.70 3.63 -5.88
CA LEU A 50 14.07 4.17 -5.93
C LEU A 50 14.26 5.34 -4.97
N LEU A 51 13.29 6.25 -4.87
CA LEU A 51 13.33 7.35 -3.91
C LEU A 51 13.39 6.85 -2.48
N TYR A 52 12.56 5.85 -2.15
CA TYR A 52 12.60 5.19 -0.85
C TYR A 52 13.97 4.57 -0.57
N SER A 53 14.51 3.82 -1.54
CA SER A 53 15.79 3.14 -1.39
C SER A 53 16.96 4.10 -1.20
N LYS A 54 16.94 5.22 -1.92
CA LYS A 54 17.89 6.32 -1.76
C LYS A 54 17.78 6.95 -0.39
N GLU A 55 16.55 7.21 0.08
CA GLU A 55 16.31 7.78 1.41
C GLU A 55 16.81 6.84 2.51
N MET A 56 16.63 5.53 2.36
CA MET A 56 17.17 4.52 3.27
C MET A 56 18.68 4.31 3.15
N GLY A 57 19.33 4.88 2.13
CA GLY A 57 20.76 4.76 1.89
C GLY A 57 21.18 3.35 1.46
N PHE A 58 20.35 2.67 0.67
CA PHE A 58 20.72 1.39 0.06
C PHE A 58 21.69 1.59 -1.11
N ASN A 59 22.43 0.53 -1.46
CA ASN A 59 23.33 0.54 -2.61
C ASN A 59 22.55 0.79 -3.91
N ALA A 60 23.11 1.56 -4.85
CA ALA A 60 22.46 1.89 -6.11
C ALA A 60 22.05 0.66 -6.94
N LYS A 61 22.92 -0.37 -7.05
CA LYS A 61 22.61 -1.60 -7.80
C LYS A 61 21.46 -2.36 -7.16
N ALA A 62 21.51 -2.54 -5.84
CA ALA A 62 20.43 -3.19 -5.08
C ALA A 62 19.11 -2.41 -5.17
N SER A 63 19.19 -1.07 -5.17
CA SER A 63 18.02 -0.19 -5.30
C SER A 63 17.34 -0.36 -6.67
N VAL A 64 18.11 -0.45 -7.75
CA VAL A 64 17.57 -0.69 -9.10
C VAL A 64 16.92 -2.06 -9.20
N ILE A 65 17.58 -3.12 -8.70
CA ILE A 65 17.02 -4.48 -8.71
C ILE A 65 15.72 -4.53 -7.89
N GLY A 66 15.72 -3.92 -6.70
CA GLY A 66 14.54 -3.82 -5.85
C GLY A 66 13.39 -3.05 -6.50
N ALA A 67 13.68 -1.92 -7.15
CA ALA A 67 12.68 -1.13 -7.85
C ALA A 67 12.07 -1.87 -9.05
N ILE A 68 12.88 -2.60 -9.83
CA ILE A 68 12.37 -3.42 -10.94
C ILE A 68 11.46 -4.53 -10.38
N ALA A 69 11.90 -5.26 -9.37
CA ALA A 69 11.09 -6.33 -8.77
C ALA A 69 9.79 -5.80 -8.15
N TYR A 70 9.82 -4.62 -7.54
CA TYR A 70 8.63 -3.96 -7.00
C TYR A 70 7.65 -3.53 -8.11
N SER A 71 8.16 -2.95 -9.20
CA SER A 71 7.34 -2.46 -10.32
C SER A 71 6.65 -3.59 -11.07
N PHE A 72 7.33 -4.73 -11.20
CA PHE A 72 6.85 -5.92 -11.91
C PHE A 72 6.47 -7.05 -10.96
N CYS A 73 6.02 -6.71 -9.75
CA CYS A 73 5.58 -7.72 -8.80
C CYS A 73 4.29 -8.40 -9.27
N GLY A 74 3.97 -9.57 -8.72
CA GLY A 74 2.77 -10.32 -9.12
C GLY A 74 1.47 -9.52 -8.97
N PHE A 75 1.39 -8.62 -7.98
CA PHE A 75 0.28 -7.67 -7.85
C PHE A 75 0.19 -6.69 -9.03
N ALA A 76 1.32 -6.17 -9.50
CA ALA A 76 1.35 -5.26 -10.65
C ALA A 76 0.95 -5.97 -11.95
N ILE A 77 1.47 -7.19 -12.15
CA ILE A 77 1.22 -7.97 -13.38
C ILE A 77 -0.21 -8.49 -13.40
N TYR A 78 -0.66 -9.16 -12.34
CA TYR A 78 -1.99 -9.77 -12.33
C TYR A 78 -3.08 -8.75 -11.98
N GLY A 79 -2.92 -8.08 -10.84
CA GLY A 79 -3.89 -7.10 -10.35
C GLY A 79 -3.98 -5.88 -11.26
N GLY A 80 -2.84 -5.34 -11.71
CA GLY A 80 -2.83 -4.17 -12.58
C GLY A 80 -3.39 -4.40 -13.99
N LEU A 81 -3.32 -5.62 -14.52
CA LEU A 81 -3.95 -5.96 -15.80
C LEU A 81 -5.48 -6.10 -15.67
N MET A 82 -5.97 -6.60 -14.54
CA MET A 82 -7.42 -6.67 -14.27
C MET A 82 -8.01 -5.30 -13.92
N HIS A 83 -7.32 -4.54 -13.07
CA HIS A 83 -7.77 -3.26 -12.54
C HIS A 83 -6.59 -2.29 -12.49
N ILE A 84 -6.50 -1.40 -13.48
CA ILE A 84 -5.38 -0.48 -13.67
C ILE A 84 -5.24 0.52 -12.50
N GLU A 85 -6.34 0.78 -11.80
CA GLU A 85 -6.43 1.64 -10.62
C GLU A 85 -5.61 1.07 -9.45
N TRP A 86 -5.46 -0.25 -9.37
CA TRP A 86 -4.70 -0.91 -8.30
C TRP A 86 -3.21 -0.54 -8.37
N LEU A 87 -2.69 -0.25 -9.56
CA LEU A 87 -1.31 0.21 -9.71
C LEU A 87 -1.05 1.56 -9.04
N ALA A 88 -2.09 2.35 -8.72
CA ALA A 88 -1.94 3.60 -7.97
C ALA A 88 -1.22 3.39 -6.63
N VAL A 89 -1.57 2.33 -5.88
CA VAL A 89 -0.98 2.08 -4.57
C VAL A 89 0.52 1.80 -4.67
N LEU A 90 0.96 1.17 -5.75
CA LEU A 90 2.39 0.94 -5.98
C LEU A 90 3.17 2.25 -6.21
N PHE A 91 2.51 3.29 -6.71
CA PHE A 91 3.15 4.59 -6.86
C PHE A 91 3.20 5.35 -5.53
N TYR A 92 2.06 5.63 -4.91
CA TYR A 92 2.01 6.56 -3.79
C TYR A 92 2.51 5.94 -2.48
N PHE A 93 2.41 4.62 -2.28
CA PHE A 93 2.78 4.01 -1.01
C PHE A 93 4.28 4.08 -0.70
N PRO A 94 5.22 3.80 -1.64
CA PRO A 94 6.63 4.07 -1.40
C PRO A 94 6.92 5.54 -1.14
N LEU A 95 6.17 6.48 -1.75
CA LEU A 95 6.29 7.91 -1.44
C LEU A 95 5.81 8.23 -0.02
N MET A 96 4.73 7.59 0.46
CA MET A 96 4.24 7.72 1.84
C MET A 96 5.32 7.33 2.85
N ILE A 97 5.90 6.15 2.66
CA ILE A 97 6.98 5.66 3.53
C ILE A 97 8.22 6.55 3.42
N THR A 98 8.58 6.98 2.20
CA THR A 98 9.72 7.90 1.99
C THR A 98 9.50 9.23 2.70
N GLY A 99 8.31 9.82 2.57
CA GLY A 99 7.94 11.08 3.23
C GLY A 99 7.96 10.94 4.75
N ALA A 100 7.41 9.85 5.29
CA ALA A 100 7.47 9.57 6.73
C ALA A 100 8.92 9.41 7.21
N GLU A 101 9.76 8.72 6.44
CA GLU A 101 11.18 8.55 6.73
C GLU A 101 11.93 9.89 6.74
N MET A 102 11.63 10.79 5.80
CA MET A 102 12.18 12.14 5.77
C MET A 102 11.80 12.93 7.03
N VAL A 103 10.53 12.84 7.46
CA VAL A 103 10.05 13.49 8.70
C VAL A 103 10.75 12.90 9.93
N ILE A 104 10.84 11.58 10.03
CA ILE A 104 11.48 10.87 11.14
C ILE A 104 12.97 11.24 11.26
N LYS A 105 13.66 11.42 10.12
CA LYS A 105 15.05 11.90 10.08
C LYS A 105 15.20 13.42 10.29
N GLY A 106 14.11 14.15 10.51
CA GLY A 106 14.14 15.60 10.72
C GLY A 106 14.45 16.43 9.47
N LYS A 107 14.25 15.88 8.26
CA LYS A 107 14.47 16.62 7.01
C LYS A 107 13.41 17.71 6.81
N HIS A 108 13.82 18.82 6.20
CA HIS A 108 12.94 19.98 5.96
C HIS A 108 11.85 19.72 4.89
N TYR A 109 12.10 18.81 3.95
CA TYR A 109 11.18 18.53 2.84
C TYR A 109 10.02 17.62 3.26
N LYS A 110 9.01 18.20 3.91
CA LYS A 110 7.81 17.51 4.42
C LYS A 110 6.67 17.40 3.39
N ALA A 111 6.75 18.18 2.31
CA ALA A 111 5.72 18.26 1.28
C ALA A 111 5.50 16.91 0.58
N LEU A 112 6.54 16.08 0.44
CA LEU A 112 6.42 14.73 -0.14
C LEU A 112 5.43 13.86 0.61
N PHE A 113 5.46 13.92 1.95
CA PHE A 113 4.57 13.14 2.78
C PHE A 113 3.12 13.59 2.59
N VAL A 114 2.85 14.89 2.69
CA VAL A 114 1.52 15.47 2.46
C VAL A 114 0.99 15.11 1.07
N PHE A 115 1.82 15.28 0.03
CA PHE A 115 1.47 14.94 -1.35
C PHE A 115 1.10 13.47 -1.51
N SER A 116 1.88 12.56 -0.93
CA SER A 116 1.63 11.12 -1.04
C SER A 116 0.32 10.69 -0.38
N ILE A 117 -0.04 11.29 0.77
CA ILE A 117 -1.32 11.06 1.45
C ILE A 117 -2.48 11.61 0.63
N MET A 118 -2.35 12.85 0.14
CA MET A 118 -3.34 13.46 -0.74
C MET A 118 -3.58 12.60 -1.99
N TYR A 119 -2.51 12.16 -2.66
CA TYR A 119 -2.61 11.30 -3.84
C TYR A 119 -3.32 9.98 -3.52
N GLY A 120 -2.92 9.30 -2.44
CA GLY A 120 -3.58 8.07 -2.01
C GLY A 120 -5.07 8.27 -1.72
N ALA A 121 -5.43 9.38 -1.09
CA ALA A 121 -6.83 9.73 -0.79
C ALA A 121 -7.66 10.06 -2.03
N LEU A 122 -7.04 10.64 -3.05
CA LEU A 122 -7.67 10.86 -4.36
C LEU A 122 -7.95 9.54 -5.09
N CYS A 123 -7.05 8.56 -4.98
CA CYS A 123 -7.16 7.25 -5.61
C CYS A 123 -8.19 6.31 -4.94
N GLY A 124 -8.69 6.64 -3.75
CA GLY A 124 -9.76 5.89 -3.10
C GLY A 124 -9.51 5.61 -1.61
N PHE A 125 -10.59 5.69 -0.82
CA PHE A 125 -10.52 5.46 0.63
C PHE A 125 -10.05 4.04 0.99
N TYR A 126 -10.37 3.05 0.15
CA TYR A 126 -10.06 1.63 0.38
C TYR A 126 -8.54 1.37 0.42
N TYR A 127 -7.82 1.72 -0.64
CA TYR A 127 -6.36 1.54 -0.64
C TYR A 127 -5.65 2.51 0.31
N LEU A 128 -6.21 3.70 0.54
CA LEU A 128 -5.69 4.64 1.52
C LEU A 128 -5.70 4.05 2.94
N TYR A 129 -6.82 3.45 3.40
CA TYR A 129 -6.87 2.91 4.77
C TYR A 129 -5.85 1.77 4.95
N MET A 130 -5.75 0.86 3.98
CA MET A 130 -4.78 -0.24 4.02
C MET A 130 -3.34 0.28 4.08
N SER A 131 -3.02 1.22 3.19
CA SER A 131 -1.71 1.86 3.14
C SER A 131 -1.38 2.59 4.44
N SER A 132 -2.40 3.15 5.11
CA SER A 132 -2.24 3.87 6.37
C SER A 132 -1.96 2.93 7.54
N ILE A 133 -2.60 1.75 7.58
CA ILE A 133 -2.29 0.70 8.56
C ILE A 133 -0.82 0.27 8.41
N ILE A 134 -0.40 -0.05 7.19
CA ILE A 134 1.00 -0.48 6.95
C ILE A 134 1.99 0.64 7.22
N LEU A 135 1.66 1.90 6.87
CA LEU A 135 2.48 3.07 7.20
C LEU A 135 2.64 3.24 8.72
N ALA A 136 1.58 3.01 9.50
CA ALA A 136 1.65 3.08 10.96
C ALA A 136 2.59 2.00 11.51
N VAL A 137 2.47 0.75 11.04
CA VAL A 137 3.38 -0.35 11.40
C VAL A 137 4.83 0.02 11.06
N TYR A 138 5.07 0.55 9.85
CA TYR A 138 6.39 1.02 9.44
C TYR A 138 6.94 2.09 10.39
N CYS A 139 6.15 3.13 10.71
CA CYS A 139 6.57 4.21 11.60
C CYS A 139 6.89 3.71 13.00
N ILE A 140 6.10 2.77 13.55
CA ILE A 140 6.35 2.15 14.86
C ILE A 140 7.70 1.43 14.85
N ILE A 141 7.96 0.60 13.83
CA ILE A 141 9.24 -0.12 13.69
C ILE A 141 10.39 0.89 13.58
N ARG A 142 10.29 1.92 12.74
CA ARG A 142 11.36 2.92 12.57
C ARG A 142 11.65 3.69 13.86
N LEU A 143 10.62 4.19 14.53
CA LEU A 143 10.77 4.97 15.76
C LEU A 143 11.37 4.14 16.91
N ALA A 144 11.00 2.86 17.02
CA ALA A 144 11.56 1.94 18.01
C ALA A 144 13.08 1.73 17.85
N PHE A 145 13.60 1.83 16.62
CA PHE A 145 15.01 1.55 16.33
C PHE A 145 15.90 2.80 16.26
N ILE A 146 15.34 3.97 15.92
CA ILE A 146 16.11 5.22 15.84
C ILE A 146 16.29 5.83 17.23
N ASN A 147 15.25 5.82 18.07
CA ASN A 147 15.23 6.54 19.33
C ASN A 147 15.60 5.66 20.54
N ARG A 148 16.58 4.76 20.40
CA ARG A 148 16.89 3.73 21.40
C ARG A 148 17.02 4.22 22.86
N LEU A 149 17.28 5.51 23.12
CA LEU A 149 17.17 6.09 24.48
C LEU A 149 16.95 7.62 24.54
N SER A 150 16.78 8.34 23.42
CA SER A 150 16.70 9.81 23.42
C SER A 150 15.25 10.32 23.49
N ALA A 151 14.85 10.77 24.69
CA ALA A 151 13.66 11.54 25.06
C ALA A 151 12.35 11.14 24.36
N LEU A 152 11.46 10.44 25.10
CA LEU A 152 10.05 10.19 24.74
C LEU A 152 9.36 11.39 24.07
N ARG A 153 9.69 12.61 24.53
CA ARG A 153 9.24 13.88 23.96
C ARG A 153 9.54 14.03 22.46
N ASN A 154 10.72 13.64 21.99
CA ASN A 154 11.08 13.73 20.57
C ASN A 154 10.28 12.73 19.73
N THR A 155 10.07 11.51 20.25
CA THR A 155 9.20 10.51 19.60
C THR A 155 7.77 11.02 19.50
N LEU A 156 7.21 11.55 20.60
CA LEU A 156 5.85 12.12 20.61
C LEU A 156 5.71 13.31 19.66
N ASN A 157 6.69 14.23 19.64
CA ASN A 157 6.70 15.36 18.71
C ASN A 157 6.74 14.89 17.24
N THR A 158 7.50 13.83 16.95
CA THR A 158 7.58 13.26 15.60
C THR A 158 6.25 12.62 15.19
N ILE A 159 5.62 11.87 16.09
CA ILE A 159 4.29 11.28 15.87
C ILE A 159 3.24 12.38 15.66
N ALA A 160 3.22 13.41 16.52
CA ALA A 160 2.30 14.53 16.38
C ALA A 160 2.49 15.27 15.04
N LEU A 161 3.74 15.46 14.62
CA LEU A 161 4.05 16.06 13.32
C LEU A 161 3.59 15.17 12.15
N LEU A 162 3.83 13.85 12.21
CA LEU A 162 3.35 12.91 11.20
C LEU A 162 1.81 12.95 11.11
N LEU A 163 1.11 12.92 12.24
CA LEU A 163 -0.35 13.00 12.28
C LEU A 163 -0.86 14.34 11.71
N ALA A 164 -0.24 15.45 12.07
CA ALA A 164 -0.61 16.77 11.55
C ALA A 164 -0.44 16.84 10.01
N LEU A 165 0.69 16.38 9.48
CA LEU A 165 0.95 16.36 8.05
C LEU A 165 0.02 15.39 7.31
N TYR A 166 -0.26 14.22 7.91
CA TYR A 166 -1.21 13.26 7.37
C TYR A 166 -2.60 13.89 7.25
N SER A 167 -3.09 14.55 8.31
CA SER A 167 -4.37 15.25 8.30
C SER A 167 -4.44 16.34 7.23
N ILE A 168 -3.36 17.09 7.00
CA ILE A 168 -3.31 18.06 5.90
C ILE A 168 -3.50 17.38 4.55
N GLY A 169 -2.85 16.23 4.30
CA GLY A 169 -3.03 15.46 3.07
C GLY A 169 -4.48 15.01 2.86
N ILE A 170 -5.14 14.55 3.94
CA ILE A 170 -6.56 14.19 3.92
C ILE A 170 -7.46 15.38 3.61
N ILE A 171 -7.22 16.52 4.25
CA ILE A 171 -8.00 17.75 4.04
C ILE A 171 -7.91 18.20 2.58
N LEU A 172 -6.72 18.13 1.97
CA LEU A 172 -6.52 18.49 0.56
C LEU A 172 -7.29 17.60 -0.41
N ALA A 173 -7.50 16.32 -0.07
CA ALA A 173 -8.26 15.37 -0.87
C ALA A 173 -9.75 15.26 -0.47
N SER A 174 -10.19 16.03 0.54
CA SER A 174 -11.54 15.94 1.12
C SER A 174 -12.69 16.07 0.12
N PRO A 175 -12.63 16.88 -0.95
CA PRO A 175 -13.74 16.98 -1.91
C PRO A 175 -14.06 15.66 -2.62
N PHE A 176 -13.05 14.79 -2.78
CA PHE A 176 -13.21 13.46 -3.38
C PHE A 176 -13.41 12.38 -2.32
N LEU A 177 -12.73 12.49 -1.18
CA LEU A 177 -12.74 11.47 -0.14
C LEU A 177 -14.08 11.42 0.63
N LEU A 178 -14.66 12.58 0.97
CA LEU A 178 -15.89 12.62 1.79
C LEU A 178 -17.10 11.99 1.08
N PRO A 179 -17.36 12.27 -0.21
CA PRO A 179 -18.42 11.57 -0.95
C PRO A 179 -18.23 10.05 -0.99
N SER A 180 -16.99 9.57 -1.12
CA SER A 180 -16.67 8.14 -1.16
C SER A 180 -16.92 7.45 0.17
N ILE A 181 -16.52 8.07 1.28
CA ILE A 181 -16.80 7.55 2.63
C ILE A 181 -18.31 7.51 2.86
N ASN A 182 -19.03 8.57 2.49
CA ASN A 182 -20.49 8.61 2.63
C ASN A 182 -21.18 7.53 1.78
N ALA A 183 -20.73 7.31 0.55
CA ALA A 183 -21.25 6.24 -0.30
C ALA A 183 -21.00 4.85 0.31
N PHE A 184 -19.81 4.62 0.88
CA PHE A 184 -19.49 3.36 1.56
C PHE A 184 -20.34 3.12 2.80
N LEU A 185 -20.49 4.12 3.68
CA LEU A 185 -21.27 3.98 4.93
C LEU A 185 -22.76 3.75 4.69
N ASN A 186 -23.30 4.26 3.57
CA ASN A 186 -24.69 4.04 3.18
C ASN A 186 -24.89 2.77 2.34
N SER A 187 -23.82 2.02 2.04
CA SER A 187 -23.95 0.73 1.36
C SER A 187 -24.40 -0.35 2.36
N GLU A 188 -25.12 -1.37 1.88
CA GLU A 188 -25.68 -2.46 2.69
C GLU A 188 -24.62 -3.39 3.33
N ARG A 189 -23.33 -3.03 3.27
CA ARG A 189 -22.18 -3.80 3.81
C ARG A 189 -22.08 -3.83 5.34
N ASN A 190 -23.13 -3.47 6.07
CA ASN A 190 -23.21 -3.66 7.51
C ASN A 190 -23.61 -5.10 7.84
N GLY A 191 -22.74 -6.05 7.52
CA GLY A 191 -22.76 -7.39 8.12
C GLY A 191 -22.55 -7.29 9.63
N ASN A 192 -22.86 -8.36 10.37
CA ASN A 192 -22.70 -8.38 11.83
C ASN A 192 -21.21 -8.44 12.21
N ILE A 193 -20.54 -7.27 12.19
CA ILE A 193 -19.11 -7.10 12.49
C ILE A 193 -18.74 -7.74 13.83
N VAL A 194 -19.65 -7.68 14.80
CA VAL A 194 -19.44 -8.27 16.13
C VAL A 194 -19.27 -9.77 16.05
N SER A 195 -20.12 -10.50 15.31
CA SER A 195 -19.99 -11.96 15.21
C SER A 195 -18.71 -12.39 14.52
N ILE A 196 -18.22 -11.61 13.54
CA ILE A 196 -16.97 -11.88 12.84
C ILE A 196 -15.78 -11.64 13.77
N ILE A 197 -15.70 -10.51 14.45
CA ILE A 197 -14.58 -10.19 15.34
C ILE A 197 -14.50 -11.17 16.52
N THR A 198 -15.64 -11.70 16.99
CA THR A 198 -15.67 -12.69 18.08
C THR A 198 -15.33 -14.11 17.65
N ASP A 199 -15.24 -14.39 16.34
CA ASP A 199 -14.88 -15.72 15.85
C ASP A 199 -13.40 -16.01 16.10
N HIS A 200 -13.14 -16.94 17.03
CA HIS A 200 -11.79 -17.35 17.39
C HIS A 200 -11.01 -17.99 16.23
N THR A 201 -11.68 -18.59 15.25
CA THR A 201 -11.03 -19.25 14.11
C THR A 201 -10.27 -18.26 13.23
N LEU A 202 -10.71 -17.00 13.18
CA LEU A 202 -10.06 -15.95 12.38
C LEU A 202 -8.70 -15.51 12.93
N TYR A 203 -8.40 -15.80 14.20
CA TYR A 203 -7.14 -15.44 14.85
C TYR A 203 -6.10 -16.57 14.80
N ILE A 204 -6.49 -17.77 14.33
CA ILE A 204 -5.60 -18.93 14.27
C ILE A 204 -4.81 -18.87 12.95
N PRO A 205 -3.46 -18.84 13.00
CA PRO A 205 -2.65 -18.89 11.79
C PRO A 205 -2.91 -20.17 10.98
N MET A 206 -3.18 -20.00 9.68
CA MET A 206 -3.34 -21.08 8.71
C MET A 206 -2.09 -21.17 7.80
N PRO A 207 -1.17 -22.12 8.04
CA PRO A 207 0.09 -22.20 7.31
C PRO A 207 -0.08 -22.42 5.79
N HIS A 208 -1.20 -22.99 5.36
CA HIS A 208 -1.49 -23.13 3.93
C HIS A 208 -1.62 -21.77 3.22
N LEU A 209 -2.02 -20.69 3.92
CA LEU A 209 -2.15 -19.36 3.33
C LEU A 209 -0.78 -18.79 2.99
N ILE A 210 0.22 -19.05 3.85
CA ILE A 210 1.62 -18.72 3.55
C ILE A 210 2.07 -19.47 2.30
N ARG A 211 1.83 -20.79 2.25
CA ARG A 211 2.17 -21.63 1.08
C ARG A 211 1.50 -21.12 -0.19
N ASP A 212 0.23 -20.75 -0.12
CA ASP A 212 -0.55 -20.34 -1.30
C ASP A 212 -0.22 -18.90 -1.72
N PHE A 213 0.11 -18.01 -0.79
CA PHE A 213 0.73 -16.70 -1.06
C PHE A 213 2.07 -16.83 -1.81
N PHE A 214 2.78 -17.91 -1.53
CA PHE A 214 4.07 -18.25 -2.11
C PHE A 214 3.99 -19.07 -3.41
N LYS A 215 2.82 -19.62 -3.75
CA LYS A 215 2.57 -20.20 -5.07
C LYS A 215 2.16 -19.07 -5.99
N CYS A 216 2.95 -18.84 -7.04
CA CYS A 216 2.46 -18.09 -8.20
C CYS A 216 1.40 -18.97 -8.90
N SER A 217 0.19 -19.03 -8.34
CA SER A 217 -0.89 -19.83 -8.90
C SER A 217 -1.56 -19.04 -10.00
N ILE A 218 -1.38 -19.51 -11.23
CA ILE A 218 -2.04 -18.95 -12.43
C ILE A 218 -3.54 -19.33 -12.46
N LYS A 219 -4.01 -20.17 -11.52
CA LYS A 219 -5.44 -20.50 -11.41
C LYS A 219 -6.21 -19.31 -10.82
N VAL A 220 -6.94 -18.66 -11.71
CA VAL A 220 -7.82 -17.48 -11.52
C VAL A 220 -8.95 -17.71 -10.51
N THR A 221 -9.20 -18.93 -10.03
CA THR A 221 -10.54 -19.28 -9.53
C THR A 221 -10.84 -18.96 -8.08
N ASP A 222 -9.88 -18.97 -7.14
CA ASP A 222 -10.28 -18.94 -5.71
C ASP A 222 -9.46 -18.02 -4.79
N THR A 223 -8.40 -17.38 -5.28
CA THR A 223 -7.59 -16.44 -4.49
C THR A 223 -7.05 -15.35 -5.41
N TYR A 224 -7.85 -14.30 -5.57
CA TYR A 224 -7.48 -13.15 -6.38
C TYR A 224 -6.15 -12.55 -5.87
N ALA A 225 -5.16 -12.48 -6.77
CA ALA A 225 -3.96 -11.66 -6.66
C ALA A 225 -2.88 -12.06 -5.63
N MET A 226 -2.62 -13.34 -5.43
CA MET A 226 -1.45 -13.78 -4.66
C MET A 226 -0.31 -14.31 -5.55
N GLY A 227 0.85 -13.67 -5.44
CA GLY A 227 2.10 -14.20 -5.96
C GLY A 227 3.25 -13.22 -5.79
N ILE A 228 4.16 -13.52 -4.86
CA ILE A 228 5.54 -13.06 -4.92
C ILE A 228 6.16 -13.77 -6.13
N GLY A 229 6.52 -13.03 -7.17
CA GLY A 229 7.27 -13.57 -8.29
C GLY A 229 8.67 -14.03 -7.88
N ILE A 230 9.36 -14.73 -8.78
CA ILE A 230 10.71 -15.28 -8.52
C ILE A 230 11.71 -14.16 -8.16
N ALA A 231 11.51 -12.95 -8.67
CA ALA A 231 12.36 -11.80 -8.37
C ALA A 231 12.20 -11.33 -6.91
N GLU A 232 10.96 -11.26 -6.41
CA GLU A 232 10.68 -10.91 -5.03
C GLU A 232 11.17 -11.99 -4.06
N TRP A 233 11.10 -13.27 -4.45
CA TRP A 233 11.70 -14.39 -3.71
C TRP A 233 13.20 -14.22 -3.51
N LEU A 234 13.92 -13.94 -4.59
CA LEU A 234 15.36 -13.73 -4.54
C LEU A 234 15.71 -12.54 -3.66
N LEU A 235 14.92 -11.47 -3.71
CA LEU A 235 15.12 -10.30 -2.85
C LEU A 235 14.87 -10.60 -1.38
N ILE A 236 13.80 -11.32 -1.04
CA ILE A 236 13.52 -11.71 0.35
C ILE A 236 14.64 -12.61 0.87
N ALA A 237 15.05 -13.61 0.10
CA ALA A 237 16.15 -14.51 0.46
C ALA A 237 17.46 -13.73 0.69
N ILE A 238 17.87 -12.91 -0.27
CA ILE A 238 19.08 -12.08 -0.17
C ILE A 238 19.01 -11.16 1.07
N SER A 239 17.83 -10.58 1.34
CA SER A 239 17.65 -9.66 2.47
C SER A 239 17.82 -10.35 3.83
N ILE A 240 17.45 -11.63 3.96
CA ILE A 240 17.67 -12.43 5.18
C ILE A 240 19.17 -12.66 5.44
N PHE A 241 19.95 -12.87 4.37
CA PHE A 241 21.39 -13.14 4.42
C PHE A 241 22.26 -11.87 4.44
N MET A 242 21.68 -10.68 4.44
CA MET A 242 22.44 -9.44 4.58
C MET A 242 23.20 -9.38 5.92
N PRO A 243 24.30 -8.61 6.01
CA PRO A 243 25.04 -8.42 7.25
C PRO A 243 24.14 -7.92 8.38
N ASN A 244 24.40 -8.38 9.60
CA ASN A 244 23.64 -7.95 10.78
C ASN A 244 23.85 -6.45 11.01
N SER A 245 22.79 -5.69 10.78
CA SER A 245 22.71 -4.25 11.01
C SER A 245 21.34 -3.91 11.57
N SER A 246 21.20 -2.75 12.21
CA SER A 246 19.89 -2.26 12.70
C SER A 246 18.83 -2.23 11.59
N LYS A 247 19.23 -1.87 10.36
CA LYS A 247 18.36 -1.87 9.18
C LYS A 247 17.93 -3.29 8.76
N ASN A 248 18.87 -4.23 8.75
CA ASN A 248 18.57 -5.63 8.44
C ASN A 248 17.61 -6.25 9.48
N LEU A 249 17.81 -5.95 10.77
CA LEU A 249 16.90 -6.43 11.81
C LEU A 249 15.48 -5.88 11.64
N GLN A 250 15.33 -4.59 11.30
CA GLN A 250 14.01 -4.00 10.99
C GLN A 250 13.35 -4.67 9.78
N LEU A 251 14.12 -4.98 8.75
CA LEU A 251 13.63 -5.71 7.59
C LEU A 251 13.17 -7.13 7.96
N LYS A 252 13.95 -7.86 8.76
CA LYS A 252 13.57 -9.20 9.27
C LYS A 252 12.28 -9.16 10.10
N ILE A 253 12.14 -8.17 10.98
CA ILE A 253 10.90 -7.95 11.75
C ILE A 253 9.72 -7.66 10.82
N SER A 254 9.93 -6.81 9.80
CA SER A 254 8.88 -6.48 8.83
C SER A 254 8.45 -7.72 8.03
N LEU A 255 9.40 -8.56 7.59
CA LEU A 255 9.11 -9.83 6.91
C LEU A 255 8.40 -10.85 7.80
N LEU A 256 8.76 -10.91 9.09
CA LEU A 256 8.10 -11.78 10.05
C LEU A 256 6.66 -11.33 10.28
N LEU A 257 6.43 -10.03 10.49
CA LEU A 257 5.10 -9.46 10.64
C LEU A 257 4.24 -9.69 9.39
N ALA A 258 4.82 -9.52 8.19
CA ALA A 258 4.12 -9.80 6.94
C ALA A 258 3.75 -11.28 6.81
N SER A 259 4.66 -12.19 7.14
CA SER A 259 4.40 -13.64 7.14
C SER A 259 3.26 -14.01 8.11
N ILE A 260 3.27 -13.44 9.32
CA ILE A 260 2.21 -13.64 10.30
C ILE A 260 0.90 -13.07 9.75
N ALA A 261 0.91 -11.84 9.24
CA ALA A 261 -0.28 -11.18 8.70
C ALA A 261 -0.93 -12.00 7.58
N VAL A 262 -0.16 -12.51 6.62
CA VAL A 262 -0.65 -13.40 5.55
C VAL A 262 -1.24 -14.70 6.09
N SER A 263 -0.69 -15.23 7.18
CA SER A 263 -1.14 -16.48 7.77
C SER A 263 -2.43 -16.37 8.58
N VAL A 264 -2.80 -15.18 9.05
CA VAL A 264 -3.95 -15.01 9.96
C VAL A 264 -5.17 -14.53 9.16
N PRO A 265 -6.27 -15.29 9.12
CA PRO A 265 -7.47 -14.95 8.33
C PRO A 265 -8.09 -13.59 8.67
N ILE A 266 -8.00 -13.11 9.91
CA ILE A 266 -8.50 -11.78 10.28
C ILE A 266 -7.82 -10.67 9.47
N THR A 267 -6.56 -10.85 9.08
CA THR A 267 -5.86 -9.89 8.22
C THR A 267 -6.50 -9.88 6.84
N TYR A 268 -6.87 -11.04 6.30
CA TYR A 268 -7.55 -11.10 5.01
C TYR A 268 -8.89 -10.37 5.06
N TRP A 269 -9.69 -10.60 6.10
CA TRP A 269 -10.96 -9.88 6.30
C TRP A 269 -10.75 -8.37 6.48
N LEU A 270 -9.77 -7.97 7.30
CA LEU A 270 -9.39 -6.57 7.54
C LEU A 270 -8.95 -5.87 6.26
N PHE A 271 -8.17 -6.54 5.41
CA PHE A 271 -7.70 -6.03 4.12
C PHE A 271 -8.67 -6.37 2.96
N ASN A 272 -9.89 -6.83 3.25
CA ASN A 272 -11.01 -6.91 2.30
C ASN A 272 -12.15 -5.94 2.64
N GLY A 273 -11.84 -4.87 3.40
CA GLY A 273 -12.82 -3.86 3.80
C GLY A 273 -13.98 -4.41 4.62
N PHE A 274 -13.73 -5.44 5.42
CA PHE A 274 -14.70 -6.07 6.33
C PHE A 274 -15.85 -6.82 5.63
N GLY A 275 -15.76 -7.06 4.31
CA GLY A 275 -16.84 -7.63 3.52
C GLY A 275 -16.97 -9.16 3.60
N GLU A 276 -15.87 -9.89 3.39
CA GLU A 276 -15.88 -11.36 3.36
C GLU A 276 -14.64 -11.92 4.08
N SER A 277 -14.86 -12.83 5.04
CA SER A 277 -13.81 -13.72 5.53
C SER A 277 -13.88 -15.00 4.68
N ASN A 278 -12.78 -15.41 4.06
CA ASN A 278 -12.70 -16.73 3.44
C ASN A 278 -12.84 -17.79 4.54
N SER A 279 -14.08 -18.21 4.81
CA SER A 279 -14.44 -19.39 5.58
C SER A 279 -14.57 -20.58 4.66
#